data_AF-N1S4J5-F1
#
_entry.id   AF-N1S4J5-F1
#
_cell.length_a   1.000
_cell.length_b   1.000
_cell.length_c   1.000
_cell.angle_alpha   90.00
_cell.angle_beta   90.00
_cell.angle_gamma   90.00
#
_symmetry.space_group_name_H-M   'P 1'
#
loop_
_entity.id
_entity.type
_entity.pdbx_description
1 polymer ?
#
loop_
_entity_poly.entity_id
_entity_poly.type
_entity_poly.pdbx_seq_one_letter_code
_entity_poly.pdbx_strand_id
1 'polypeptide(L)'
;LIYAIITGLIAFWAVPVTIVGVIAQVNIIKALPGLTWIQSILQGILGAVCGLLPIIFTLSLRLANRTPRSMYRRWTTLSTLSWGSLMPIYTNMAVLSIVYSVIAPFLLLRSTIGIGLFYVAYRYNVLYVTEADVDTRGLIYPQALKQLLSGVYLAETCLVGMLIVSKAARPAFLMAGLLALTILCHISLAKVLNPLLYSIPP
;
A
#
# COMPACT_ATOMS: atom_id res chain seq x y z
N LEU A 1 5.89 19.98 -4.37
CA LEU A 1 7.07 19.35 -5.01
C LEU A 1 7.18 17.86 -4.66
N ILE A 2 7.23 17.54 -3.37
CA ILE A 2 7.40 16.17 -2.87
C ILE A 2 6.21 15.25 -3.14
N TYR A 3 4.97 15.69 -2.92
CA TYR A 3 3.78 14.93 -3.33
C TYR A 3 3.76 14.67 -4.84
N ALA A 4 4.24 15.61 -5.66
CA ALA A 4 4.32 15.45 -7.11
C ALA A 4 5.39 14.41 -7.54
N ILE A 5 6.50 14.34 -6.81
CA ILE A 5 7.56 13.33 -7.00
C ILE A 5 7.06 11.95 -6.55
N ILE A 6 6.34 11.86 -5.44
CA ILE A 6 5.68 10.62 -4.98
C ILE A 6 4.65 10.15 -6.00
N THR A 7 3.71 11.00 -6.40
CA THR A 7 2.69 10.64 -7.38
C THR A 7 3.30 10.31 -8.73
N GLY A 8 4.39 10.99 -9.11
CA GLY A 8 5.17 10.67 -10.30
C GLY A 8 5.79 9.28 -10.23
N LEU A 9 6.35 8.87 -9.09
CA LEU A 9 6.89 7.52 -8.92
C LEU A 9 5.81 6.46 -8.82
N ILE A 10 4.71 6.72 -8.10
CA ILE A 10 3.54 5.81 -8.08
C ILE A 10 3.03 5.60 -9.50
N ALA A 11 2.86 6.66 -10.29
CA ALA A 11 2.41 6.55 -11.67
C ALA A 11 3.43 5.79 -12.53
N PHE A 12 4.72 6.08 -12.38
CA PHE A 12 5.81 5.37 -13.07
C PHE A 12 5.91 3.89 -12.69
N TRP A 13 5.52 3.51 -11.46
CA TRP A 13 5.49 2.14 -10.94
C TRP A 13 4.17 1.40 -11.20
N ALA A 14 3.05 2.12 -11.23
CA ALA A 14 1.73 1.57 -11.49
C ALA A 14 1.58 1.15 -12.95
N VAL A 15 2.21 1.86 -13.89
CA VAL A 15 2.22 1.49 -15.32
C VAL A 15 2.79 0.08 -15.56
N PRO A 16 3.99 -0.31 -15.09
CA PRO A 16 4.48 -1.67 -15.27
C PRO A 16 3.69 -2.72 -14.48
N VAL A 17 3.20 -2.41 -13.27
CA VAL A 17 2.40 -3.35 -12.47
C VAL A 17 1.03 -3.60 -13.09
N THR A 18 0.39 -2.57 -13.65
CA THR A 18 -0.85 -2.71 -14.41
C THR A 18 -0.61 -3.41 -15.74
N ILE A 19 0.52 -3.16 -16.40
CA ILE A 19 0.91 -3.90 -17.61
C ILE A 19 1.12 -5.38 -17.30
N VAL A 20 1.83 -5.76 -16.23
CA VAL A 20 2.03 -7.18 -15.84
C VAL A 20 0.72 -7.82 -15.39
N GLY A 21 -0.16 -7.10 -14.68
CA GLY A 21 -1.49 -7.56 -14.30
C GLY A 21 -2.44 -7.75 -15.50
N VAL A 22 -2.42 -6.83 -16.45
CA VAL A 22 -3.16 -6.93 -17.72
C VAL A 22 -2.60 -8.07 -18.56
N ILE A 23 -1.27 -8.18 -18.71
CA ILE A 23 -0.58 -9.28 -19.42
C ILE A 23 -0.90 -10.64 -18.79
N ALA A 24 -0.96 -10.72 -17.46
CA ALA A 24 -1.31 -11.93 -16.73
C ALA A 24 -2.79 -12.34 -16.94
N GLN A 25 -3.69 -11.38 -17.17
CA GLN A 25 -5.10 -11.66 -17.48
C GLN A 25 -5.38 -11.96 -18.95
N VAL A 26 -4.55 -11.48 -19.90
CA VAL A 26 -4.81 -11.74 -21.34
C VAL A 26 -4.69 -13.22 -21.68
N ASN A 27 -3.82 -13.97 -21.00
CA ASN A 27 -3.67 -15.41 -21.28
C ASN A 27 -4.76 -16.28 -20.66
N ILE A 28 -5.47 -15.80 -19.62
CA ILE A 28 -6.64 -16.51 -19.04
C ILE A 28 -7.90 -16.23 -19.86
N ILE A 29 -8.03 -15.03 -20.45
CA ILE A 29 -9.17 -14.63 -21.27
C ILE A 29 -9.06 -15.13 -22.73
N LYS A 30 -7.83 -15.37 -23.25
CA LYS A 30 -7.61 -16.02 -24.55
C LYS A 30 -8.18 -17.43 -24.64
N ALA A 31 -8.40 -18.09 -23.50
CA ALA A 31 -8.82 -19.49 -23.44
C ALA A 31 -10.36 -19.69 -23.57
N LEU A 32 -11.17 -18.62 -23.54
CA LEU A 32 -12.63 -18.70 -23.61
C LEU A 32 -13.18 -17.98 -24.86
N PRO A 33 -13.57 -18.71 -25.92
CA PRO A 33 -14.19 -18.10 -27.09
C PRO A 33 -15.60 -17.61 -26.74
N GLY A 34 -15.81 -16.29 -26.70
CA GLY A 34 -17.15 -15.67 -26.51
C GLY A 34 -17.23 -14.46 -25.57
N LEU A 35 -16.17 -14.12 -24.82
CA LEU A 35 -16.20 -13.06 -23.79
C LEU A 35 -15.46 -11.76 -24.16
N THR A 36 -15.24 -11.50 -25.45
CA THR A 36 -14.51 -10.32 -25.96
C THR A 36 -15.21 -8.99 -25.70
N TRP A 37 -16.54 -8.99 -25.49
CA TRP A 37 -17.34 -7.79 -25.25
C TRP A 37 -17.10 -7.14 -23.87
N ILE A 38 -16.69 -7.93 -22.87
CA ILE A 38 -16.35 -7.43 -21.52
C ILE A 38 -15.07 -6.58 -21.56
N GLN A 39 -14.18 -6.85 -22.52
CA GLN A 39 -12.91 -6.12 -22.70
C GLN A 39 -13.15 -4.67 -23.17
N SER A 40 -14.18 -4.44 -23.99
CA SER A 40 -14.55 -3.11 -24.49
C SER A 40 -15.11 -2.21 -23.40
N ILE A 41 -15.84 -2.78 -22.42
CA ILE A 41 -16.36 -2.04 -21.25
C ILE A 41 -15.21 -1.63 -20.34
N LEU A 42 -14.25 -2.54 -20.10
CA LEU A 42 -13.12 -2.30 -19.21
C LEU A 42 -12.19 -1.19 -19.72
N GLN A 43 -11.90 -1.15 -21.03
CA GLN A 43 -11.09 -0.07 -21.62
C GLN A 43 -11.83 1.29 -21.63
N GLY A 44 -13.16 1.29 -21.82
CA GLY A 44 -13.97 2.51 -21.73
C GLY A 44 -13.98 3.14 -20.33
N ILE A 45 -14.07 2.30 -19.29
CA ILE A 45 -14.02 2.76 -17.89
C ILE A 45 -12.62 3.29 -17.54
N LEU A 46 -11.56 2.60 -17.97
CA LEU A 46 -10.17 3.04 -17.77
C LEU A 46 -9.88 4.38 -18.44
N GLY A 47 -10.39 4.62 -19.66
CA GLY A 47 -10.24 5.89 -20.36
C GLY A 47 -11.02 7.04 -19.70
N ALA A 48 -12.25 6.78 -19.23
CA ALA A 48 -13.06 7.78 -18.55
C ALA A 48 -12.47 8.18 -17.18
N VAL A 49 -11.99 7.20 -16.40
CA VAL A 49 -11.41 7.44 -15.07
C VAL A 49 -10.06 8.16 -15.15
N CYS A 50 -9.21 7.81 -16.12
CA CYS A 50 -7.92 8.49 -16.31
C CYS A 50 -8.03 9.87 -16.98
N GLY A 51 -9.05 10.10 -17.81
CA GLY A 51 -9.20 11.35 -18.58
C GLY A 51 -10.05 12.43 -17.92
N LEU A 52 -11.22 12.08 -17.35
CA LEU A 52 -12.20 13.07 -16.88
C LEU A 52 -11.95 13.56 -15.45
N LEU A 53 -11.53 12.67 -14.55
CA LEU A 53 -11.29 12.99 -13.13
C LEU A 53 -10.27 14.11 -12.89
N PRO A 54 -9.10 14.14 -13.56
CA PRO A 54 -8.11 15.20 -13.37
C PRO A 54 -8.63 16.58 -13.80
N ILE A 55 -9.43 16.62 -14.87
CA ILE A 55 -9.98 17.85 -15.47
C ILE A 55 -11.08 18.43 -14.57
N ILE A 56 -11.97 17.58 -14.07
CA ILE A 56 -13.05 17.98 -13.15
C ILE A 56 -12.46 18.51 -11.84
N PHE A 57 -11.42 17.85 -11.32
CA PHE A 57 -10.73 18.28 -10.10
C PHE A 57 -10.00 19.63 -10.26
N THR A 58 -9.28 19.83 -11.38
CA THR A 58 -8.60 21.12 -11.63
C THR A 58 -9.58 22.26 -11.87
N LEU A 59 -10.72 22.01 -12.50
CA LEU A 59 -11.75 23.01 -12.73
C LEU A 59 -12.46 23.42 -11.43
N SER A 60 -12.78 22.45 -10.56
CA SER A 60 -13.35 22.70 -9.22
C SER A 60 -12.46 23.61 -8.37
N LEU A 61 -11.15 23.37 -8.40
CA LEU A 61 -10.17 24.17 -7.65
C LEU A 61 -10.06 25.61 -8.17
N ARG A 62 -10.21 25.85 -9.48
CA ARG A 62 -10.18 27.21 -10.04
C ARG A 62 -11.44 28.01 -9.73
N LEU A 63 -12.60 27.35 -9.67
CA LEU A 63 -13.87 28.00 -9.38
C LEU A 63 -14.05 28.35 -7.90
N ALA A 64 -13.43 27.59 -6.98
CA ALA A 64 -13.54 27.82 -5.54
C ALA A 64 -12.71 29.02 -5.03
N ASN A 65 -11.70 29.50 -5.77
CA ASN A 65 -10.77 30.55 -5.32
C ASN A 65 -11.22 31.96 -5.75
N ARG A 66 -12.43 32.38 -5.37
CA ARG A 66 -13.00 33.67 -5.82
C ARG A 66 -12.67 34.87 -4.93
N THR A 67 -12.24 34.66 -3.67
CA THR A 67 -11.97 35.76 -2.73
C THR A 67 -10.51 35.76 -2.24
N PRO A 68 -9.85 36.93 -2.13
CA PRO A 68 -8.50 37.03 -1.59
C PRO A 68 -8.36 36.42 -0.19
N ARG A 69 -9.42 36.50 0.62
CA ARG A 69 -9.48 35.89 1.96
C ARG A 69 -9.48 34.35 1.92
N SER A 70 -10.19 33.73 0.98
CA SER A 70 -10.17 32.27 0.79
C SER A 70 -8.81 31.75 0.32
N MET A 71 -8.12 32.55 -0.51
CA MET A 71 -6.75 32.26 -0.91
C MET A 71 -5.82 32.39 0.30
N TYR A 72 -5.75 33.54 0.97
CA TYR A 72 -4.87 33.70 2.13
C TYR A 72 -5.04 32.58 3.16
N ARG A 73 -6.29 32.25 3.53
CA ARG A 73 -6.59 31.17 4.47
C ARG A 73 -5.99 29.83 4.01
N ARG A 74 -6.15 29.46 2.73
CA ARG A 74 -5.63 28.20 2.19
C ARG A 74 -4.10 28.12 2.10
N TRP A 75 -3.41 29.25 1.97
CA TRP A 75 -1.94 29.30 1.92
C TRP A 75 -1.34 29.31 3.33
N THR A 76 -2.08 29.78 4.32
CA THR A 76 -1.68 29.77 5.73
C THR A 76 -2.10 28.53 6.49
N THR A 77 -3.13 27.79 6.05
CA THR A 77 -3.52 26.51 6.66
C THR A 77 -2.64 25.39 6.10
N LEU A 78 -1.88 24.72 6.97
CA LEU A 78 -1.14 23.53 6.58
C LEU A 78 -2.09 22.35 6.35
N SER A 79 -1.66 21.38 5.55
CA SER A 79 -2.49 20.21 5.25
C SER A 79 -2.50 19.28 6.47
N THR A 80 -3.67 18.99 7.02
CA THR A 80 -3.81 18.08 8.16
C THR A 80 -3.56 16.63 7.72
N LEU A 81 -2.71 15.93 8.44
CA LEU A 81 -2.40 14.54 8.16
C LEU A 81 -3.44 13.59 8.79
N SER A 82 -4.22 12.88 7.96
CA SER A 82 -5.16 11.87 8.46
C SER A 82 -4.46 10.51 8.62
N TRP A 83 -4.07 10.19 9.86
CA TRP A 83 -3.44 8.91 10.20
C TRP A 83 -4.32 7.69 9.87
N GLY A 84 -5.64 7.81 10.00
CA GLY A 84 -6.59 6.72 9.73
C GLY A 84 -6.69 6.32 8.27
N SER A 85 -6.46 7.25 7.34
CA SER A 85 -6.47 6.97 5.89
C SER A 85 -5.11 6.52 5.37
N LEU A 86 -4.03 7.10 5.90
CA LEU A 86 -2.68 6.85 5.41
C LEU A 86 -2.09 5.54 5.92
N MET A 87 -2.36 5.17 7.17
CA MET A 87 -1.78 3.97 7.76
C MET A 87 -2.15 2.69 6.98
N PRO A 88 -3.42 2.43 6.60
CA PRO A 88 -3.77 1.26 5.79
C PRO A 88 -3.11 1.23 4.41
N ILE A 89 -2.90 2.38 3.78
CA ILE A 89 -2.28 2.45 2.46
C ILE A 89 -0.81 2.02 2.54
N TYR A 90 -0.06 2.56 3.49
CA TYR A 90 1.36 2.24 3.65
C TYR A 90 1.59 0.82 4.17
N THR A 91 0.76 0.34 5.09
CA THR A 91 0.89 -1.04 5.59
C THR A 91 0.51 -2.06 4.53
N ASN A 92 -0.51 -1.81 3.69
CA ASN A 92 -0.82 -2.68 2.56
C ASN A 92 0.32 -2.75 1.53
N MET A 93 0.95 -1.60 1.21
CA MET A 93 2.11 -1.58 0.32
C MET A 93 3.29 -2.40 0.88
N ALA A 94 3.55 -2.30 2.18
CA ALA A 94 4.59 -3.06 2.85
C ALA A 94 4.26 -4.56 2.95
N VAL A 95 3.01 -4.93 3.24
CA VAL A 95 2.55 -6.33 3.25
C VAL A 95 2.71 -6.98 1.88
N LEU A 96 2.32 -6.30 0.80
CA LEU A 96 2.53 -6.79 -0.56
C LEU A 96 4.02 -6.99 -0.88
N SER A 97 4.88 -6.06 -0.46
CA SER A 97 6.34 -6.18 -0.61
C SER A 97 6.87 -7.49 0.01
N ILE A 98 6.44 -7.78 1.24
CA ILE A 98 6.83 -8.98 1.99
C ILE A 98 6.33 -10.25 1.26
N VAL A 99 5.08 -10.29 0.80
CA VAL A 99 4.53 -11.46 0.10
C VAL A 99 5.22 -11.70 -1.25
N TYR A 100 5.43 -10.65 -2.06
CA TYR A 100 6.06 -10.79 -3.36
C TYR A 100 7.56 -11.10 -3.28
N SER A 101 8.21 -10.84 -2.14
CA SER A 101 9.60 -11.26 -1.91
C SER A 101 9.80 -12.77 -2.10
N VAL A 102 8.77 -13.55 -1.75
CA VAL A 102 8.77 -15.01 -1.83
C VAL A 102 8.40 -15.51 -3.23
N ILE A 103 7.40 -14.89 -3.87
CA ILE A 103 6.83 -15.39 -5.13
C ILE A 103 7.72 -15.05 -6.33
N ALA A 104 8.24 -13.81 -6.38
CA ALA A 104 8.98 -13.33 -7.53
C ALA A 104 10.06 -12.31 -7.11
N PRO A 105 11.33 -12.73 -6.99
CA PRO A 105 12.39 -11.91 -6.42
C PRO A 105 12.71 -10.66 -7.24
N PHE A 106 12.41 -10.63 -8.54
CA PHE A 106 12.59 -9.43 -9.37
C PHE A 106 11.66 -8.27 -8.98
N LEU A 107 10.52 -8.55 -8.32
CA LEU A 107 9.63 -7.51 -7.81
C LEU A 107 10.20 -6.80 -6.58
N LEU A 108 11.14 -7.42 -5.86
CA LEU A 108 11.77 -6.83 -4.67
C LEU A 108 12.53 -5.56 -5.00
N LEU A 109 13.36 -5.59 -6.05
CA LEU A 109 14.17 -4.42 -6.45
C LEU A 109 13.29 -3.19 -6.64
N ARG A 110 12.12 -3.38 -7.22
CA ARG A 110 11.19 -2.29 -7.47
C ARG A 110 10.35 -1.88 -6.29
N SER A 111 9.97 -2.84 -5.46
CA SER A 111 9.30 -2.55 -4.21
C SER A 111 10.21 -1.70 -3.29
N THR A 112 11.50 -2.01 -3.22
CA THR A 112 12.49 -1.23 -2.47
C THR A 112 12.65 0.19 -3.01
N ILE A 113 12.72 0.36 -4.34
CA ILE A 113 12.78 1.69 -4.98
C ILE A 113 11.50 2.48 -4.69
N GLY A 114 10.34 1.83 -4.79
CA GLY A 114 9.03 2.39 -4.46
C GLY A 114 8.99 2.92 -3.03
N ILE A 115 9.11 2.03 -2.05
CA ILE A 115 9.05 2.36 -0.63
C ILE A 115 10.13 3.36 -0.24
N GLY A 116 11.33 3.26 -0.82
CA GLY A 116 12.45 4.17 -0.56
C GLY A 116 12.16 5.63 -0.95
N LEU A 117 11.61 5.88 -2.14
CA LEU A 117 11.26 7.25 -2.53
C LEU A 117 10.07 7.78 -1.73
N PHE A 118 9.08 6.91 -1.50
CA PHE A 118 7.94 7.25 -0.64
C PHE A 118 8.38 7.65 0.76
N TYR A 119 9.38 6.98 1.33
CA TYR A 119 9.96 7.34 2.62
C TYR A 119 10.59 8.75 2.60
N VAL A 120 11.46 9.03 1.62
CA VAL A 120 12.11 10.35 1.48
C VAL A 120 11.09 11.46 1.37
N ALA A 121 10.05 11.19 0.60
CA ALA A 121 9.07 12.19 0.28
C ALA A 121 8.02 12.35 1.41
N TYR A 122 7.64 11.27 2.09
CA TYR A 122 6.86 11.37 3.31
C TYR A 122 7.62 12.13 4.41
N ARG A 123 8.93 11.90 4.55
CA ARG A 123 9.80 12.63 5.48
C ARG A 123 9.75 14.13 5.22
N TYR A 124 9.87 14.57 3.98
CA TYR A 124 9.76 16.00 3.67
C TYR A 124 8.37 16.57 3.97
N ASN A 125 7.30 15.83 3.69
CA ASN A 125 5.94 16.30 3.99
C ASN A 125 5.69 16.49 5.47
N VAL A 126 6.12 15.53 6.28
CA VAL A 126 6.00 15.60 7.75
C VAL A 126 6.82 16.77 8.32
N LEU A 127 7.99 17.06 7.75
CA LEU A 127 8.88 18.11 8.27
C LEU A 127 8.49 19.54 7.83
N TYR A 128 7.89 19.71 6.65
CA TYR A 128 7.72 21.04 6.03
C TYR A 128 6.30 21.42 5.62
N VAL A 129 5.35 20.48 5.56
CA VAL A 129 4.05 20.72 4.89
C VAL A 129 2.82 20.39 5.75
N THR A 130 2.93 19.47 6.69
CA THR A 130 1.76 18.94 7.42
C THR A 130 1.71 19.34 8.88
N GLU A 131 0.51 19.67 9.35
CA GLU A 131 0.18 19.77 10.78
C GLU A 131 -0.44 18.45 11.26
N ALA A 132 -0.06 18.02 12.46
CA ALA A 132 -0.67 16.88 13.14
C ALA A 132 -1.91 17.36 13.91
N ASP A 133 -3.09 17.06 13.40
CA ASP A 133 -4.37 17.40 14.04
C ASP A 133 -4.61 16.60 15.34
N VAL A 134 -4.14 15.35 15.35
CA VAL A 134 -4.22 14.44 16.50
C VAL A 134 -2.83 13.94 16.86
N ASP A 135 -2.37 14.27 18.08
CA ASP A 135 -1.15 13.71 18.64
C ASP A 135 -1.40 12.27 19.09
N THR A 136 -0.82 11.33 18.36
CA THR A 136 -1.01 9.90 18.60
C THR A 136 -0.01 9.30 19.58
N ARG A 137 0.91 10.10 20.15
CA ARG A 137 1.90 9.68 21.16
C ARG A 137 2.70 8.42 20.78
N GLY A 138 2.82 8.13 19.49
CA GLY A 138 3.50 6.92 18.99
C GLY A 138 2.65 5.63 18.97
N LEU A 139 1.37 5.67 19.35
CA LEU A 139 0.46 4.51 19.35
C LEU A 139 0.16 3.94 17.94
N ILE A 140 0.53 4.67 16.90
CA ILE A 140 0.43 4.22 15.49
C ILE A 140 1.44 3.09 15.20
N TYR A 141 2.63 3.16 15.79
CA TYR A 141 3.69 2.18 15.58
C TYR A 141 3.25 0.75 15.94
N PRO A 142 2.72 0.47 17.15
CA PRO A 142 2.31 -0.88 17.50
C PRO A 142 1.16 -1.43 16.65
N GLN A 143 0.26 -0.55 16.19
CA GLN A 143 -0.82 -0.93 15.27
C GLN A 143 -0.27 -1.31 13.89
N ALA A 144 0.65 -0.53 13.33
CA ALA A 144 1.31 -0.84 12.06
C ALA A 144 2.14 -2.13 12.14
N LEU A 145 2.82 -2.36 13.27
CA LEU A 145 3.62 -3.56 13.50
C LEU A 145 2.77 -4.85 13.47
N LYS A 146 1.56 -4.82 14.06
CA LYS A 146 0.60 -5.93 13.99
C LYS A 146 0.14 -6.20 12.54
N GLN A 147 -0.04 -5.15 11.74
CA GLN A 147 -0.43 -5.26 10.32
C GLN A 147 0.71 -5.77 9.42
N LEU A 148 1.98 -5.49 9.75
CA LEU A 148 3.12 -6.07 9.03
C LEU A 148 3.29 -7.55 9.35
N LEU A 149 3.07 -7.95 10.60
CA LEU A 149 3.13 -9.37 10.99
C LEU A 149 2.08 -10.23 10.28
N SER A 150 0.87 -9.72 10.02
CA SER A 150 -0.09 -10.44 9.18
C SER A 150 0.40 -10.64 7.75
N GLY A 151 1.20 -9.73 7.21
CA GLY A 151 1.88 -9.91 5.93
C GLY A 151 2.93 -11.02 5.94
N VAL A 152 3.69 -11.14 7.03
CA VAL A 152 4.66 -12.24 7.22
C VAL A 152 3.94 -13.59 7.27
N TYR A 153 2.80 -13.70 7.98
CA TYR A 153 2.00 -14.93 7.99
C TYR A 153 1.52 -15.33 6.59
N LEU A 154 1.06 -14.38 5.79
CA LEU A 154 0.64 -14.63 4.42
C LEU A 154 1.83 -15.10 3.54
N ALA A 155 3.01 -14.53 3.73
CA ALA A 155 4.21 -14.95 2.99
C ALA A 155 4.64 -16.39 3.36
N GLU A 156 4.63 -16.75 4.64
CA GLU A 156 5.01 -18.08 5.11
C GLU A 156 4.00 -19.15 4.68
N THR A 157 2.70 -18.89 4.83
CA THR A 157 1.63 -19.80 4.38
C THR A 157 1.67 -20.01 2.86
N CYS A 158 1.98 -18.95 2.09
CA CYS A 158 2.20 -19.05 0.65
C CYS A 158 3.42 -19.93 0.31
N LEU A 159 4.54 -19.76 1.02
CA LEU A 159 5.75 -20.56 0.81
C LEU A 159 5.50 -22.05 1.13
N VAL A 160 4.83 -22.33 2.26
CA VAL A 160 4.44 -23.70 2.64
C VAL A 160 3.56 -24.32 1.55
N GLY A 161 2.56 -23.58 1.05
CA GLY A 161 1.70 -24.04 -0.05
C GLY A 161 2.49 -24.38 -1.32
N MET A 162 3.44 -23.53 -1.72
CA MET A 162 4.27 -23.76 -2.91
C MET A 162 5.18 -24.99 -2.76
N LEU A 163 5.72 -25.23 -1.56
CA LEU A 163 6.59 -26.38 -1.25
C LEU A 163 5.84 -27.72 -1.20
N ILE A 164 4.57 -27.69 -0.78
CA ILE A 164 3.69 -28.87 -0.83
C ILE A 164 3.42 -29.26 -2.30
N VAL A 165 3.11 -28.28 -3.15
CA VAL A 165 2.87 -28.51 -4.59
C VAL A 165 4.11 -29.04 -5.30
N SER A 166 5.31 -28.58 -4.93
CA SER A 166 6.57 -29.05 -5.51
C SER A 166 7.05 -30.41 -4.99
N LYS A 167 6.24 -31.13 -4.18
CA LYS A 167 6.55 -32.44 -3.57
C LYS A 167 7.84 -32.47 -2.73
N ALA A 168 8.24 -31.32 -2.19
CA ALA A 168 9.42 -31.20 -1.34
C ALA A 168 9.03 -31.30 0.14
N ALA A 169 8.79 -32.52 0.63
CA ALA A 169 8.25 -32.74 1.99
C ALA A 169 9.18 -32.28 3.13
N ARG A 170 10.50 -32.49 2.99
CA ARG A 170 11.50 -32.10 4.01
C ARG A 170 11.54 -30.58 4.25
N PRO A 171 11.68 -29.72 3.22
CA PRO A 171 11.66 -28.27 3.42
C PRO A 171 10.27 -27.75 3.84
N ALA A 172 9.18 -28.38 3.40
CA ALA A 172 7.83 -28.00 3.84
C ALA A 172 7.63 -28.17 5.35
N PHE A 173 8.13 -29.26 5.94
CA PHE A 173 8.06 -29.49 7.38
C PHE A 173 8.85 -28.44 8.18
N LEU A 174 10.06 -28.11 7.73
CA LEU A 174 10.87 -27.07 8.36
C LEU A 174 10.18 -25.70 8.29
N MET A 175 9.53 -25.40 7.17
CA MET A 175 8.81 -24.13 7.01
C MET A 175 7.52 -24.06 7.85
N ALA A 176 6.82 -25.17 8.03
CA ALA A 176 5.71 -25.26 8.98
C ALA A 176 6.18 -25.03 10.43
N GLY A 177 7.38 -25.50 10.78
CA GLY A 177 8.02 -25.20 12.07
C GLY A 177 8.33 -23.70 12.24
N LEU A 178 8.81 -23.03 11.19
CA LEU A 178 9.02 -21.57 11.20
C LEU A 178 7.72 -20.79 11.38
N LEU A 179 6.63 -21.23 10.75
CA LEU A 179 5.31 -20.64 10.97
C LEU A 179 4.86 -20.77 12.44
N ALA A 180 5.11 -21.91 13.09
CA ALA A 180 4.82 -22.05 14.52
C ALA A 180 5.66 -21.07 15.37
N LEU A 181 6.92 -20.83 14.99
CA LEU A 181 7.79 -19.85 15.65
C LEU A 181 7.27 -18.40 15.47
N THR A 182 6.77 -18.03 14.29
CA THR A 182 6.19 -16.70 14.07
C THR A 182 4.91 -16.50 14.87
N ILE A 183 4.07 -17.54 15.05
CA ILE A 183 2.95 -17.56 16.00
C ILE A 183 3.43 -17.26 17.43
N LEU A 184 4.47 -17.95 17.91
CA LEU A 184 5.01 -17.69 19.25
C LEU A 184 5.54 -16.26 19.41
N CYS A 185 6.25 -15.76 18.40
CA CYS A 185 6.76 -14.38 18.37
C CYS A 185 5.62 -13.35 18.41
N HIS A 186 4.54 -13.56 17.65
CA HIS A 186 3.38 -12.68 17.66
C HIS A 186 2.67 -12.68 19.01
N ILE A 187 2.53 -13.84 19.67
CA ILE A 187 1.94 -13.92 21.02
C ILE A 187 2.82 -13.17 22.03
N SER A 188 4.15 -13.34 21.95
CA SER A 188 5.10 -12.63 22.81
C SER A 188 4.98 -11.11 22.62
N LEU A 189 4.98 -10.66 21.36
CA LEU A 189 4.83 -9.25 21.03
C LEU A 189 3.48 -8.70 21.49
N ALA A 190 2.37 -9.43 21.27
CA ALA A 190 1.05 -9.01 21.69
C ALA A 190 0.96 -8.83 23.21
N LYS A 191 1.60 -9.69 24.01
CA LYS A 191 1.65 -9.56 25.47
C LYS A 191 2.35 -8.26 25.92
N VAL A 192 3.42 -7.86 25.22
CA VAL A 192 4.15 -6.61 25.54
C VAL A 192 3.40 -5.37 25.04
N LEU A 193 2.74 -5.47 23.88
CA LEU A 193 2.16 -4.31 23.18
C LEU A 193 0.73 -3.99 23.60
N ASN A 194 -0.07 -4.99 23.97
CA ASN A 194 -1.45 -4.79 24.43
C ASN A 194 -1.57 -3.88 25.67
N PRO A 195 -0.76 -4.01 26.74
CA PRO A 195 -0.85 -3.08 27.86
C PRO A 195 -0.53 -1.64 27.44
N LEU A 196 0.33 -1.44 26.45
CA LEU A 196 0.66 -0.10 25.94
C LEU A 196 -0.48 0.54 25.14
N LEU A 197 -1.31 -0.26 24.45
CA LEU A 197 -2.47 0.24 23.70
C LEU A 197 -3.68 0.54 24.58
N TYR A 198 -3.93 -0.28 25.60
CA TYR A 198 -5.20 -0.27 26.35
C TYR A 198 -5.07 0.27 27.78
N SER A 199 -3.90 0.75 28.20
CA SER A 199 -3.68 1.31 29.54
C SER A 199 -4.13 2.77 29.71
N ILE A 200 -4.39 3.48 28.61
CA ILE A 200 -4.82 4.89 28.64
C ILE A 200 -6.28 4.94 28.16
N PRO A 201 -7.26 5.32 29.00
CA PRO A 201 -8.59 5.62 28.52
C PRO A 201 -8.51 6.80 27.51
N PRO A 202 -9.37 6.80 26.47
CA PRO A 202 -9.33 7.75 25.37
C PRO A 202 -9.53 9.21 25.80
#